data_AF-A0A841SU82-F1
#
_entry.id   AF-A0A841SU82-F1
#
_cell.length_a   1.000
_cell.length_b   1.000
_cell.length_c   1.000
_cell.angle_alpha   90.00
_cell.angle_beta   90.00
_cell.angle_gamma   90.00
#
_symmetry.space_group_name_H-M   'P 1'
#
loop_
_entity.id
_entity.type
_entity.pdbx_description
1 polymer ?
#
loop_
_entity_poly.entity_id
_entity_poly.type
_entity_poly.pdbx_seq_one_letter_code
_entity_poly.pdbx_strand_id
1 'polypeptide(L)'
;MPTIGFIGLGTMGAPMAANLLRKNYAVTVYNRTPGKAAELIGLGAKEAASPRKVAESSDVVVTIISNDSAVEEVFYGEEGILSGLKPGATVIDSSTISGDLARRLAASVAEKGASFLDAPVTGSKDGAIAGTLLFMVGGDQAVVEANRDVFLAMGREIVYMGASGSGATAKLCHNAIVGINAAGLIEGMAIAAKGGLNMESFLRVVQGGGAASKQADLKGVKVIGGDYSVQFSLALMLKDLKLGSVLSDGMSVPTPMLEVAKSLFQAGQAKGYGEEDLAALAKVYEEWIGKKI
;
A
#
# COMPACT_ATOMS: atom_id res chain seq x y z
N MET A 1 -25.73 -3.87 -8.79
CA MET A 1 -24.35 -3.80 -8.26
C MET A 1 -23.47 -4.70 -9.13
N PRO A 2 -22.27 -4.25 -9.52
CA PRO A 2 -21.32 -5.08 -10.27
C PRO A 2 -20.88 -6.29 -9.44
N THR A 3 -20.52 -7.40 -10.10
CA THR A 3 -19.79 -8.49 -9.44
C THR A 3 -18.31 -8.09 -9.29
N ILE A 4 -17.73 -8.38 -8.12
CA ILE A 4 -16.37 -7.95 -7.78
C ILE A 4 -15.43 -9.15 -7.74
N GLY A 5 -14.31 -9.03 -8.43
CA GLY A 5 -13.15 -9.87 -8.29
C GLY A 5 -12.16 -9.23 -7.35
N PHE A 6 -11.53 -9.99 -6.45
CA PHE A 6 -10.52 -9.45 -5.54
C PHE A 6 -9.29 -10.36 -5.49
N ILE A 7 -8.15 -9.83 -5.91
CA ILE A 7 -6.88 -10.59 -5.99
C ILE A 7 -5.85 -9.97 -5.05
N GLY A 8 -5.34 -10.81 -4.14
CA GLY A 8 -4.37 -10.42 -3.11
C GLY A 8 -5.04 -10.25 -1.76
N LEU A 9 -4.89 -11.25 -0.88
CA LEU A 9 -5.56 -11.33 0.42
C LEU A 9 -4.56 -11.19 1.58
N GLY A 10 -3.62 -10.24 1.43
CA GLY A 10 -2.66 -9.88 2.46
C GLY A 10 -3.25 -8.97 3.56
N THR A 11 -2.37 -8.33 4.32
CA THR A 11 -2.72 -7.42 5.45
C THR A 11 -3.74 -6.34 5.08
N MET A 12 -3.68 -5.82 3.85
CA MET A 12 -4.61 -4.80 3.35
C MET A 12 -5.80 -5.41 2.61
N GLY A 13 -5.55 -6.40 1.74
CA GLY A 13 -6.57 -6.91 0.83
C GLY A 13 -7.70 -7.70 1.49
N ALA A 14 -7.38 -8.54 2.48
CA ALA A 14 -8.39 -9.31 3.18
C ALA A 14 -9.47 -8.41 3.85
N PRO A 15 -9.12 -7.39 4.67
CA PRO A 15 -10.13 -6.50 5.24
C PRO A 15 -10.86 -5.64 4.18
N MET A 16 -10.21 -5.25 3.09
CA MET A 16 -10.87 -4.54 1.99
C MET A 16 -11.95 -5.41 1.32
N ALA A 17 -11.64 -6.66 0.99
CA ALA A 17 -12.61 -7.62 0.44
C ALA A 17 -13.76 -7.90 1.43
N ALA A 18 -13.46 -7.99 2.74
CA ALA A 18 -14.48 -8.15 3.76
C ALA A 18 -15.45 -6.96 3.81
N ASN A 19 -14.98 -5.73 3.59
CA ASN A 19 -15.87 -4.57 3.55
C ASN A 19 -16.81 -4.59 2.34
N LEU A 20 -16.33 -5.02 1.17
CA LEU A 20 -17.18 -5.24 0.00
C LEU A 20 -18.30 -6.27 0.28
N LEU A 21 -17.97 -7.40 0.91
CA LEU A 21 -18.95 -8.40 1.32
C LEU A 21 -19.99 -7.84 2.31
N ARG A 22 -19.55 -7.08 3.32
CA ARG A 22 -20.46 -6.42 4.28
C ARG A 22 -21.37 -5.37 3.64
N LYS A 23 -20.99 -4.84 2.47
CA LYS A 23 -21.83 -3.97 1.64
C LYS A 23 -22.66 -4.75 0.61
N ASN A 24 -22.76 -6.07 0.78
CA ASN A 24 -23.56 -7.00 -0.03
C ASN A 24 -23.08 -7.15 -1.49
N TYR A 25 -21.83 -6.81 -1.81
CA TYR A 25 -21.28 -7.15 -3.12
C TYR A 25 -21.08 -8.66 -3.24
N ALA A 26 -21.34 -9.20 -4.43
CA ALA A 26 -20.92 -10.55 -4.76
C ALA A 26 -19.42 -10.53 -5.06
N VAL A 27 -18.61 -11.17 -4.21
CA VAL A 27 -17.15 -11.13 -4.32
C VAL A 27 -16.58 -12.51 -4.64
N THR A 28 -15.77 -12.60 -5.70
CA THR A 28 -14.91 -13.74 -6.02
C THR A 28 -13.48 -13.38 -5.68
N VAL A 29 -12.83 -14.16 -4.82
CA VAL A 29 -11.49 -13.89 -4.30
C VAL A 29 -10.46 -14.87 -4.82
N TYR A 30 -9.21 -14.41 -4.92
CA TYR A 30 -8.04 -15.25 -5.18
C TYR A 30 -6.83 -14.74 -4.41
N ASN A 31 -6.02 -15.68 -3.93
CA ASN A 31 -4.70 -15.39 -3.41
C ASN A 31 -3.72 -16.49 -3.82
N ARG A 32 -2.48 -16.12 -4.16
CA ARG A 32 -1.45 -17.08 -4.56
C ARG A 32 -1.16 -18.12 -3.47
N THR A 33 -1.10 -17.69 -2.21
CA THR A 33 -0.94 -18.60 -1.07
C THR A 33 -2.30 -19.18 -0.68
N PRO A 34 -2.46 -20.52 -0.70
CA PRO A 34 -3.70 -21.17 -0.31
C PRO A 34 -4.13 -20.84 1.13
N GLY A 35 -5.44 -20.96 1.41
CA GLY A 35 -6.00 -20.83 2.76
C GLY A 35 -6.22 -19.39 3.24
N LYS A 36 -5.72 -18.37 2.52
CA LYS A 36 -5.95 -16.95 2.85
C LYS A 36 -7.39 -16.48 2.64
N ALA A 37 -8.21 -17.25 1.93
CA ALA A 37 -9.61 -16.93 1.65
C ALA A 37 -10.60 -17.43 2.72
N ALA A 38 -10.17 -18.27 3.67
CA ALA A 38 -11.08 -19.01 4.57
C ALA A 38 -12.07 -18.10 5.32
N GLU A 39 -11.59 -17.00 5.91
CA GLU A 39 -12.45 -16.05 6.63
C GLU A 39 -13.45 -15.35 5.69
N LEU A 40 -13.03 -15.02 4.46
CA LEU A 40 -13.88 -14.35 3.48
C LEU A 40 -14.96 -15.28 2.92
N ILE A 41 -14.65 -16.57 2.76
CA ILE A 41 -15.64 -17.60 2.40
C ILE A 41 -16.72 -17.68 3.48
N GLY A 42 -16.34 -17.62 4.76
CA GLY A 42 -17.28 -17.52 5.88
C GLY A 42 -18.18 -16.28 5.83
N LEU A 43 -17.73 -15.20 5.18
CA LEU A 43 -18.50 -13.98 4.92
C LEU A 43 -19.27 -14.00 3.58
N GLY A 44 -19.23 -15.11 2.84
CA GLY A 44 -19.98 -15.28 1.59
C GLY A 44 -19.17 -15.07 0.30
N ALA A 45 -17.85 -14.92 0.37
CA ALA A 45 -17.02 -14.90 -0.83
C ALA A 45 -16.97 -16.26 -1.54
N LYS A 46 -16.80 -16.23 -2.86
CA LYS A 46 -16.42 -17.41 -3.66
C LYS A 46 -14.91 -17.40 -3.87
N GLU A 47 -14.24 -18.53 -3.72
CA GLU A 47 -12.82 -18.65 -4.05
C GLU A 47 -12.65 -19.17 -5.50
N ALA A 48 -11.78 -18.51 -6.28
CA ALA A 48 -11.43 -18.93 -7.63
C ALA A 48 -10.06 -19.63 -7.65
N ALA A 49 -9.83 -20.48 -8.65
CA ALA A 49 -8.58 -21.23 -8.79
C ALA A 49 -7.43 -20.41 -9.42
N SER A 50 -7.74 -19.31 -10.12
CA SER A 50 -6.73 -18.48 -10.80
C SER A 50 -7.20 -17.03 -10.98
N PRO A 51 -6.28 -16.07 -11.21
CA PRO A 51 -6.63 -14.69 -11.57
C PRO A 51 -7.54 -14.60 -12.80
N ARG A 52 -7.31 -15.44 -13.82
CA ARG A 52 -8.18 -15.58 -14.98
C ARG A 52 -9.63 -15.87 -14.58
N LYS A 53 -9.86 -16.85 -13.71
CA LYS A 53 -11.21 -17.23 -13.25
C LYS A 53 -11.89 -16.13 -12.44
N VAL A 54 -11.12 -15.33 -11.70
CA VAL A 54 -11.63 -14.11 -11.07
C VAL A 54 -12.11 -13.13 -12.15
N ALA A 55 -11.27 -12.83 -13.15
CA ALA A 55 -11.60 -11.88 -14.21
C ALA A 55 -12.82 -12.30 -15.05
N GLU A 56 -12.94 -13.60 -15.40
CA GLU A 56 -14.06 -14.14 -16.19
C GLU A 56 -15.42 -13.94 -15.49
N SER A 57 -15.44 -13.92 -14.15
CA SER A 57 -16.66 -13.85 -13.34
C SER A 57 -16.98 -12.46 -12.79
N SER A 58 -16.17 -11.45 -13.10
CA SER A 58 -16.22 -10.13 -12.46
C SER A 58 -16.49 -9.01 -13.44
N ASP A 59 -17.28 -8.02 -13.03
CA ASP A 59 -17.45 -6.76 -13.77
C ASP A 59 -16.40 -5.74 -13.33
N VAL A 60 -15.96 -5.81 -12.07
CA VAL A 60 -14.86 -5.03 -11.52
C VAL A 60 -13.84 -5.96 -10.86
N VAL A 61 -12.56 -5.86 -11.22
CA VAL A 61 -11.48 -6.63 -10.60
C VAL A 61 -10.60 -5.70 -9.79
N VAL A 62 -10.47 -5.93 -8.49
CA VAL A 62 -9.58 -5.20 -7.60
C VAL A 62 -8.33 -6.03 -7.33
N THR A 63 -7.14 -5.43 -7.47
CA THR A 63 -5.86 -6.06 -7.13
C THR A 63 -5.15 -5.31 -6.00
N ILE A 64 -4.51 -6.02 -5.08
CA ILE A 64 -3.64 -5.42 -4.07
C ILE A 64 -2.48 -6.36 -3.71
N ILE A 65 -1.40 -6.19 -4.45
CA ILE A 65 -0.28 -7.13 -4.54
C ILE A 65 1.02 -6.41 -4.12
N SER A 66 2.01 -7.18 -3.69
CA SER A 66 3.18 -6.67 -2.96
C SER A 66 4.15 -5.84 -3.81
N ASN A 67 4.36 -6.20 -5.08
CA ASN A 67 5.36 -5.57 -5.95
C ASN A 67 5.05 -5.75 -7.45
N ASP A 68 5.77 -4.99 -8.28
CA ASP A 68 5.64 -4.94 -9.74
C ASP A 68 5.73 -6.32 -10.40
N SER A 69 6.73 -7.15 -10.05
CA SER A 69 6.88 -8.48 -10.66
C SER A 69 5.70 -9.41 -10.36
N ALA A 70 5.18 -9.39 -9.14
CA ALA A 70 4.01 -10.17 -8.77
C ALA A 70 2.72 -9.65 -9.43
N VAL A 71 2.62 -8.32 -9.65
CA VAL A 71 1.53 -7.74 -10.44
C VAL A 71 1.63 -8.18 -11.90
N GLU A 72 2.82 -8.12 -12.51
CA GLU A 72 3.02 -8.59 -13.88
C GLU A 72 2.67 -10.07 -14.05
N GLU A 73 3.05 -10.94 -13.12
CA GLU A 73 2.66 -12.36 -13.12
C GLU A 73 1.13 -12.52 -13.09
N VAL A 74 0.45 -11.78 -12.21
CA VAL A 74 -1.02 -11.85 -12.08
C VAL A 74 -1.76 -11.30 -13.29
N PHE A 75 -1.20 -10.30 -13.99
CA PHE A 75 -1.84 -9.71 -15.17
C PHE A 75 -1.53 -10.48 -16.46
N TYR A 76 -0.25 -10.75 -16.71
CA TYR A 76 0.28 -11.25 -17.98
C TYR A 76 0.54 -12.77 -18.00
N GLY A 77 0.50 -13.44 -16.84
CA GLY A 77 0.64 -14.89 -16.79
C GLY A 77 -0.41 -15.63 -17.63
N GLU A 78 -0.13 -16.89 -17.98
CA GLU A 78 -1.04 -17.72 -18.80
C GLU A 78 -2.47 -17.75 -18.22
N GLU A 79 -2.55 -17.91 -16.89
CA GLU A 79 -3.78 -17.86 -16.10
C GLU A 79 -4.01 -16.49 -15.42
N GLY A 80 -3.46 -15.43 -16.02
CA GLY A 80 -3.54 -14.06 -15.55
C GLY A 80 -4.87 -13.36 -15.87
N ILE A 81 -5.04 -12.16 -15.32
CA ILE A 81 -6.25 -11.33 -15.49
C ILE A 81 -6.56 -11.11 -16.98
N LEU A 82 -5.55 -10.78 -17.79
CA LEU A 82 -5.75 -10.43 -19.20
C LEU A 82 -6.26 -11.59 -20.06
N SER A 83 -6.07 -12.83 -19.62
CA SER A 83 -6.59 -14.05 -20.28
C SER A 83 -8.07 -14.28 -20.01
N GLY A 84 -8.63 -13.68 -18.97
CA GLY A 84 -10.03 -13.83 -18.56
C GLY A 84 -10.85 -12.54 -18.57
N LEU A 85 -10.22 -11.40 -18.88
CA LEU A 85 -10.85 -10.09 -18.78
C LEU A 85 -11.93 -9.89 -19.86
N LYS A 86 -13.13 -9.51 -19.43
CA LYS A 86 -14.27 -9.24 -20.31
C LYS A 86 -14.23 -7.80 -20.84
N PRO A 87 -14.66 -7.54 -22.08
CA PRO A 87 -14.95 -6.19 -22.54
C PRO A 87 -15.95 -5.48 -21.62
N GLY A 88 -15.73 -4.20 -21.38
CA GLY A 88 -16.54 -3.37 -20.47
C GLY A 88 -16.24 -3.54 -18.97
N ALA A 89 -15.38 -4.49 -18.58
CA ALA A 89 -14.94 -4.63 -17.19
C ALA A 89 -14.04 -3.46 -16.76
N THR A 90 -13.94 -3.22 -15.45
CA THR A 90 -12.97 -2.28 -14.86
C THR A 90 -11.97 -3.04 -14.00
N VAL A 91 -10.67 -2.76 -14.18
CA VAL A 91 -9.61 -3.23 -13.28
C VAL A 91 -9.14 -2.07 -12.42
N ILE A 92 -9.16 -2.24 -11.10
CA ILE A 92 -8.73 -1.28 -10.10
C ILE A 92 -7.50 -1.85 -9.40
N ASP A 93 -6.31 -1.38 -9.75
CA ASP A 93 -5.09 -1.79 -9.07
C ASP A 93 -4.79 -0.89 -7.87
N SER A 94 -4.97 -1.44 -6.67
CA SER A 94 -4.67 -0.77 -5.39
C SER A 94 -3.27 -1.12 -4.85
N SER A 95 -2.46 -1.81 -5.65
CA SER A 95 -1.05 -2.09 -5.35
C SER A 95 -0.22 -0.81 -5.35
N THR A 96 0.91 -0.81 -4.66
CA THR A 96 1.92 0.24 -4.83
C THR A 96 2.97 -0.24 -5.83
N ILE A 97 2.87 0.28 -7.06
CA ILE A 97 3.71 -0.08 -8.21
C ILE A 97 4.34 1.16 -8.85
N SER A 98 5.24 0.95 -9.82
CA SER A 98 5.72 2.05 -10.66
C SER A 98 4.63 2.66 -11.54
N GLY A 99 4.71 3.98 -11.78
CA GLY A 99 3.81 4.66 -12.71
C GLY A 99 3.95 4.18 -14.16
N ASP A 100 5.13 3.67 -14.54
CA ASP A 100 5.35 3.05 -15.85
C ASP A 100 4.56 1.74 -15.99
N LEU A 101 4.67 0.83 -15.01
CA LEU A 101 3.89 -0.39 -15.01
C LEU A 101 2.38 -0.08 -15.06
N ALA A 102 1.89 0.88 -14.26
CA ALA A 102 0.49 1.28 -14.29
C ALA A 102 0.02 1.71 -15.69
N ARG A 103 0.83 2.47 -16.44
CA ARG A 103 0.51 2.86 -17.82
C ARG A 103 0.52 1.68 -18.80
N ARG A 104 1.49 0.76 -18.65
CA ARG A 104 1.54 -0.47 -19.48
C ARG A 104 0.34 -1.36 -19.23
N LEU A 105 -0.05 -1.56 -17.97
CA LEU A 105 -1.25 -2.30 -17.60
C LEU A 105 -2.50 -1.64 -18.18
N ALA A 106 -2.60 -0.31 -18.10
CA ALA A 106 -3.73 0.43 -18.69
C ALA A 106 -3.85 0.18 -20.20
N ALA A 107 -2.74 0.22 -20.94
CA ALA A 107 -2.73 -0.07 -22.37
C ALA A 107 -3.16 -1.52 -22.65
N SER A 108 -2.60 -2.50 -21.95
CA SER A 108 -2.96 -3.92 -22.14
C SER A 108 -4.40 -4.24 -21.76
N VAL A 109 -4.95 -3.57 -20.75
CA VAL A 109 -6.37 -3.68 -20.36
C VAL A 109 -7.28 -3.05 -21.42
N ALA A 110 -6.89 -1.91 -21.99
CA ALA A 110 -7.63 -1.25 -23.07
C ALA A 110 -7.69 -2.12 -24.34
N GLU A 111 -6.63 -2.86 -24.68
CA GLU A 111 -6.63 -3.83 -25.79
C GLU A 111 -7.69 -4.95 -25.62
N LYS A 112 -8.13 -5.21 -24.39
CA LYS A 112 -9.24 -6.14 -24.09
C LYS A 112 -10.62 -5.48 -24.10
N GLY A 113 -10.70 -4.19 -24.43
CA GLY A 113 -11.94 -3.41 -24.38
C GLY A 113 -12.43 -3.13 -22.97
N ALA A 114 -11.53 -3.12 -21.98
CA ALA A 114 -11.80 -2.88 -20.57
C ALA A 114 -11.11 -1.58 -20.09
N SER A 115 -11.46 -1.12 -18.89
CA SER A 115 -10.89 0.09 -18.28
C SER A 115 -9.93 -0.25 -17.13
N PHE A 116 -8.91 0.58 -16.93
CA PHE A 116 -7.94 0.42 -15.84
C PHE A 116 -7.82 1.69 -15.01
N LEU A 117 -7.77 1.52 -13.69
CA LEU A 117 -7.51 2.57 -12.71
C LEU A 117 -6.37 2.14 -11.78
N ASP A 118 -5.28 2.92 -11.71
CA ASP A 118 -4.29 2.80 -10.65
C ASP A 118 -4.77 3.58 -9.42
N ALA A 119 -5.15 2.87 -8.37
CA ALA A 119 -5.84 3.39 -7.20
C ALA A 119 -5.18 2.97 -5.87
N PRO A 120 -3.87 3.22 -5.67
CA PRO A 120 -3.22 2.95 -4.39
C PRO A 120 -3.87 3.71 -3.22
N VAL A 121 -3.66 3.19 -2.01
CA VAL A 121 -4.33 3.65 -0.79
C VAL A 121 -3.38 4.20 0.27
N THR A 122 -3.91 5.03 1.17
CA THR A 122 -3.29 5.37 2.46
C THR A 122 -4.29 5.18 3.62
N GLY A 123 -3.79 4.88 4.82
CA GLY A 123 -4.61 4.56 6.00
C GLY A 123 -4.19 3.34 6.81
N SER A 124 -3.21 2.55 6.31
CA SER A 124 -2.69 1.33 6.95
C SER A 124 -3.76 0.25 7.22
N LYS A 125 -3.39 -0.80 7.95
CA LYS A 125 -4.24 -1.95 8.26
C LYS A 125 -5.55 -1.53 8.94
N ASP A 126 -5.45 -0.61 9.91
CA ASP A 126 -6.62 -0.17 10.69
C ASP A 126 -7.62 0.57 9.81
N GLY A 127 -7.14 1.41 8.88
CA GLY A 127 -7.98 2.06 7.88
C GLY A 127 -8.66 1.08 6.94
N ALA A 128 -7.96 0.01 6.55
CA ALA A 128 -8.53 -1.06 5.71
C ALA A 128 -9.64 -1.83 6.45
N ILE A 129 -9.44 -2.17 7.73
CA ILE A 129 -10.46 -2.83 8.56
C ILE A 129 -11.68 -1.94 8.73
N ALA A 130 -11.47 -0.65 9.00
CA ALA A 130 -12.54 0.31 9.24
C ALA A 130 -13.26 0.78 7.97
N GLY A 131 -12.75 0.48 6.78
CA GLY A 131 -13.30 1.00 5.52
C GLY A 131 -13.11 2.51 5.38
N THR A 132 -11.97 3.04 5.85
CA THR A 132 -11.69 4.49 5.91
C THR A 132 -10.43 4.87 5.13
N LEU A 133 -9.99 4.01 4.21
CA LEU A 133 -8.89 4.29 3.30
C LEU A 133 -9.16 5.54 2.45
N LEU A 134 -8.09 6.27 2.13
CA LEU A 134 -8.09 7.31 1.11
C LEU A 134 -7.43 6.74 -0.14
N PHE A 135 -8.16 6.77 -1.26
CA PHE A 135 -7.70 6.31 -2.56
C PHE A 135 -7.12 7.47 -3.36
N MET A 136 -5.94 7.24 -3.96
CA MET A 136 -5.29 8.17 -4.89
C MET A 136 -5.41 7.57 -6.27
N VAL A 137 -6.30 8.10 -7.11
CA VAL A 137 -6.76 7.38 -8.32
C VAL A 137 -6.29 8.07 -9.59
N GLY A 138 -5.52 7.34 -10.40
CA GLY A 138 -5.20 7.66 -11.79
C GLY A 138 -6.08 6.88 -12.77
N GLY A 139 -6.39 7.49 -13.91
CA GLY A 139 -7.15 6.87 -15.00
C GLY A 139 -8.17 7.82 -15.63
N ASP A 140 -9.15 7.25 -16.35
CA ASP A 140 -10.28 8.01 -16.90
C ASP A 140 -11.23 8.45 -15.77
N GLN A 141 -11.43 9.76 -15.62
CA GLN A 141 -12.26 10.35 -14.58
C GLN A 141 -13.72 9.85 -14.62
N ALA A 142 -14.28 9.58 -15.81
CA ALA A 142 -15.64 9.05 -15.94
C ALA A 142 -15.72 7.61 -15.39
N VAL A 143 -14.68 6.80 -15.61
CA VAL A 143 -14.58 5.44 -15.06
C VAL A 143 -14.40 5.48 -13.54
N VAL A 144 -13.64 6.44 -13.01
CA VAL A 144 -13.52 6.66 -11.55
C VAL A 144 -14.89 6.95 -10.94
N GLU A 145 -15.65 7.87 -11.53
CA GLU A 145 -16.99 8.22 -11.04
C GLU A 145 -17.97 7.05 -11.15
N ALA A 146 -17.95 6.30 -12.25
CA ALA A 146 -18.79 5.12 -12.44
C ALA A 146 -18.51 4.00 -11.40
N ASN A 147 -17.31 3.96 -10.80
CA ASN A 147 -16.91 2.99 -9.79
C ASN A 147 -16.85 3.59 -8.37
N ARG A 148 -17.38 4.80 -8.15
CA ARG A 148 -17.32 5.53 -6.88
C ARG A 148 -17.82 4.72 -5.69
N ASP A 149 -18.93 4.00 -5.83
CA ASP A 149 -19.51 3.20 -4.76
C ASP A 149 -18.62 2.02 -4.35
N VAL A 150 -17.88 1.42 -5.31
CA VAL A 150 -16.94 0.33 -5.03
C VAL A 150 -15.77 0.85 -4.17
N PHE A 151 -15.24 2.02 -4.50
CA PHE A 151 -14.21 2.67 -3.69
C PHE A 151 -14.72 3.00 -2.29
N LEU A 152 -15.91 3.60 -2.17
CA LEU A 152 -16.48 3.98 -0.88
C LEU A 152 -16.97 2.80 -0.03
N ALA A 153 -17.10 1.61 -0.62
CA ALA A 153 -17.27 0.39 0.16
C ALA A 153 -15.99 0.00 0.91
N MET A 154 -14.81 0.41 0.44
CA MET A 154 -13.50 0.07 1.01
C MET A 154 -12.79 1.24 1.68
N GLY A 155 -13.24 2.47 1.45
CA GLY A 155 -12.61 3.69 1.94
C GLY A 155 -13.62 4.80 2.18
N ARG A 156 -13.11 5.95 2.62
CA ARG A 156 -13.94 7.14 2.92
C ARG A 156 -13.86 8.22 1.85
N GLU A 157 -12.79 8.21 1.04
CA GLU A 157 -12.46 9.31 0.15
C GLU A 157 -11.69 8.83 -1.08
N ILE A 158 -11.95 9.50 -2.20
CA ILE A 158 -11.34 9.25 -3.50
C ILE A 158 -10.77 10.58 -3.97
N VAL A 159 -9.47 10.63 -4.23
CA VAL A 159 -8.78 11.81 -4.74
C VAL A 159 -8.29 11.49 -6.15
N TYR A 160 -8.85 12.17 -7.15
CA TYR A 160 -8.42 12.02 -8.54
C TYR A 160 -7.06 12.68 -8.76
N MET A 161 -6.10 11.92 -9.28
CA MET A 161 -4.71 12.34 -9.48
C MET A 161 -4.39 12.65 -10.95
N GLY A 162 -5.27 12.33 -11.89
CA GLY A 162 -5.06 12.54 -13.33
C GLY A 162 -5.13 11.24 -14.12
N ALA A 163 -4.47 11.21 -15.28
CA ALA A 163 -4.46 10.06 -16.17
C ALA A 163 -3.75 8.82 -15.57
N SER A 164 -3.83 7.67 -16.23
CA SER A 164 -3.23 6.41 -15.75
C SER A 164 -1.74 6.57 -15.40
N GLY A 165 -1.36 6.01 -14.26
CA GLY A 165 -0.05 6.14 -13.64
C GLY A 165 0.07 7.28 -12.63
N SER A 166 -0.87 8.24 -12.62
CA SER A 166 -0.82 9.38 -11.69
C SER A 166 -1.11 8.99 -10.24
N GLY A 167 -1.99 8.01 -10.00
CA GLY A 167 -2.24 7.47 -8.66
C GLY A 167 -1.02 6.75 -8.11
N ALA A 168 -0.40 5.89 -8.92
CA ALA A 168 0.86 5.22 -8.61
C ALA A 168 1.98 6.23 -8.29
N THR A 169 2.18 7.24 -9.14
CA THR A 169 3.15 8.32 -8.90
C THR A 169 2.85 9.08 -7.60
N ALA A 170 1.59 9.48 -7.36
CA ALA A 170 1.19 10.17 -6.15
C ALA A 170 1.50 9.36 -4.89
N LYS A 171 1.25 8.04 -4.93
CA LYS A 171 1.56 7.13 -3.83
C LYS A 171 3.06 7.05 -3.54
N LEU A 172 3.91 6.99 -4.57
CA LEU A 172 5.36 6.96 -4.38
C LEU A 172 5.88 8.27 -3.77
N CYS A 173 5.38 9.41 -4.23
CA CYS A 173 5.70 10.71 -3.61
C CYS A 173 5.23 10.77 -2.15
N HIS A 174 4.00 10.32 -1.87
CA HIS A 174 3.47 10.24 -0.51
C HIS A 174 4.35 9.33 0.38
N ASN A 175 4.71 8.14 -0.09
CA ASN A 175 5.49 7.21 0.72
C ASN A 175 6.96 7.61 0.88
N ALA A 176 7.54 8.38 -0.04
CA ALA A 176 8.81 9.06 0.19
C ALA A 176 8.74 9.98 1.42
N ILE A 177 7.68 10.81 1.52
CA ILE A 177 7.44 11.67 2.69
C ILE A 177 7.23 10.82 3.95
N VAL A 178 6.47 9.73 3.88
CA VAL A 178 6.26 8.83 5.04
C VAL A 178 7.58 8.24 5.53
N GLY A 179 8.42 7.73 4.64
CA GLY A 179 9.72 7.15 5.00
C GLY A 179 10.68 8.19 5.59
N ILE A 180 10.73 9.40 5.02
CA ILE A 180 11.53 10.52 5.53
C ILE A 180 11.04 10.93 6.94
N ASN A 181 9.74 11.07 7.13
CA ASN A 181 9.17 11.42 8.44
C ASN A 181 9.46 10.35 9.50
N ALA A 182 9.37 9.07 9.14
CA ALA A 182 9.70 7.98 10.06
C ALA A 182 11.17 7.98 10.44
N ALA A 183 12.07 8.12 9.47
CA ALA A 183 13.52 8.18 9.71
C ALA A 183 13.89 9.40 10.58
N GLY A 184 13.39 10.59 10.25
CA GLY A 184 13.63 11.81 11.02
C GLY A 184 13.07 11.76 12.44
N LEU A 185 11.88 11.19 12.62
CA LEU A 185 11.30 10.95 13.95
C LEU A 185 12.22 10.05 14.78
N ILE A 186 12.61 8.90 14.24
CA ILE A 186 13.42 7.91 14.93
C ILE A 186 14.81 8.48 15.29
N GLU A 187 15.42 9.23 14.37
CA GLU A 187 16.70 9.92 14.63
C GLU A 187 16.58 10.94 15.77
N GLY A 188 15.55 11.79 15.73
CA GLY A 188 15.29 12.75 16.81
C GLY A 188 15.04 12.06 18.16
N MET A 189 14.30 10.96 18.17
CA MET A 189 14.07 10.15 19.37
C MET A 189 15.35 9.48 19.87
N ALA A 190 16.24 9.04 18.98
CA ALA A 190 17.54 8.49 19.35
C ALA A 190 18.43 9.55 20.04
N ILE A 191 18.44 10.78 19.51
CA ILE A 191 19.13 11.92 20.14
C ILE A 191 18.57 12.20 21.53
N ALA A 192 17.23 12.28 21.66
CA ALA A 192 16.56 12.51 22.94
C ALA A 192 16.86 11.42 23.97
N ALA A 193 16.81 10.15 23.55
CA ALA A 193 17.12 9.00 24.39
C ALA A 193 18.59 9.03 24.85
N LYS A 194 19.53 9.33 23.94
CA LYS A 194 20.96 9.46 24.28
C LYS A 194 21.22 10.63 25.24
N GLY A 195 20.49 11.74 25.07
CA GLY A 195 20.51 12.91 25.96
C GLY A 195 19.85 12.68 27.32
N GLY A 196 19.20 11.54 27.54
CA GLY A 196 18.59 11.18 28.83
C GLY A 196 17.21 11.80 29.07
N LEU A 197 16.50 12.22 28.02
CA LEU A 197 15.16 12.76 28.15
C LEU A 197 14.13 11.68 28.52
N ASN A 198 13.04 12.10 29.16
CA ASN A 198 11.85 11.26 29.32
C ASN A 198 11.12 11.18 27.97
N MET A 199 11.03 9.97 27.41
CA MET A 199 10.63 9.78 26.02
C MET A 199 9.13 9.98 25.77
N GLU A 200 8.29 9.67 26.76
CA GLU A 200 6.85 9.99 26.69
C GLU A 200 6.61 11.50 26.67
N SER A 201 7.33 12.25 27.49
CA SER A 201 7.25 13.72 27.51
C SER A 201 7.81 14.33 26.24
N PHE A 202 8.93 13.81 25.73
CA PHE A 202 9.48 14.24 24.45
C PHE A 202 8.52 13.97 23.29
N LEU A 203 7.90 12.80 23.23
CA LEU A 203 6.91 12.48 22.20
C LEU A 203 5.72 13.43 22.23
N ARG A 204 5.22 13.81 23.42
CA ARG A 204 4.17 14.84 23.55
C ARG A 204 4.59 16.19 22.98
N VAL A 205 5.84 16.61 23.15
CA VAL A 205 6.38 17.84 22.54
C VAL A 205 6.40 17.74 21.02
N VAL A 206 6.84 16.59 20.48
CA VAL A 206 6.83 16.35 19.02
C VAL A 206 5.41 16.43 18.47
N GLN A 207 4.45 15.73 19.10
CA GLN A 207 3.05 15.67 18.68
C GLN A 207 2.33 17.03 18.77
N GLY A 208 2.70 17.88 19.74
CA GLY A 208 2.10 19.20 19.91
C GLY A 208 2.81 20.33 19.14
N GLY A 209 3.95 20.07 18.52
CA GLY A 209 4.82 21.08 17.91
C GLY A 209 4.89 21.03 16.38
N GLY A 210 5.77 21.83 15.78
CA GLY A 210 5.99 21.84 14.33
C GLY A 210 6.57 20.55 13.75
N ALA A 211 7.01 19.62 14.60
CA ALA A 211 7.45 18.27 14.22
C ALA A 211 6.30 17.25 14.18
N ALA A 212 5.07 17.68 14.46
CA ALA A 212 3.89 16.81 14.45
C ALA A 212 3.72 16.15 13.08
N SER A 213 3.45 14.85 13.09
CA SER A 213 3.18 14.08 11.89
C SER A 213 2.39 12.83 12.24
N LYS A 214 1.72 12.23 11.25
CA LYS A 214 1.04 10.95 11.47
C LYS A 214 2.01 9.83 11.90
N GLN A 215 3.30 9.94 11.54
CA GLN A 215 4.32 9.01 12.02
C GLN A 215 4.62 9.23 13.51
N ALA A 216 4.66 10.47 14.01
CA ALA A 216 4.81 10.74 15.43
C ALA A 216 3.63 10.16 16.23
N ASP A 217 2.39 10.32 15.74
CA ASP A 217 1.19 9.80 16.40
C ASP A 217 1.19 8.27 16.49
N LEU A 218 1.54 7.59 15.38
CA LEU A 218 1.41 6.14 15.28
C LEU A 218 2.67 5.39 15.72
N LYS A 219 3.84 5.87 15.31
CA LYS A 219 5.11 5.14 15.44
C LYS A 219 5.90 5.56 16.66
N GLY A 220 5.76 6.79 17.14
CA GLY A 220 6.43 7.23 18.36
C GLY A 220 6.08 6.34 19.56
N VAL A 221 4.79 6.04 19.74
CA VAL A 221 4.32 5.15 20.82
C VAL A 221 4.82 3.71 20.67
N LYS A 222 4.88 3.20 19.42
CA LYS A 222 5.39 1.85 19.13
C LYS A 222 6.88 1.73 19.44
N VAL A 223 7.68 2.74 19.07
CA VAL A 223 9.12 2.78 19.36
C VAL A 223 9.36 2.78 20.86
N ILE A 224 8.72 3.68 21.62
CA ILE A 224 8.86 3.75 23.09
C ILE A 224 8.42 2.44 23.76
N GLY A 225 7.33 1.84 23.26
CA GLY A 225 6.82 0.57 23.80
C GLY A 225 7.59 -0.67 23.34
N GLY A 226 8.55 -0.54 22.42
CA GLY A 226 9.22 -1.70 21.80
C GLY A 226 8.28 -2.62 21.01
N ASP A 227 7.12 -2.11 20.58
CA ASP A 227 6.12 -2.87 19.81
C ASP A 227 6.36 -2.72 18.31
N TYR A 228 6.95 -3.74 17.71
CA TYR A 228 7.24 -3.78 16.27
C TYR A 228 6.27 -4.66 15.48
N SER A 229 5.09 -4.95 16.05
CA SER A 229 4.01 -5.64 15.35
C SER A 229 3.63 -4.87 14.06
N VAL A 230 3.56 -5.61 12.96
CA VAL A 230 3.50 -5.04 11.61
C VAL A 230 2.15 -4.38 11.30
N GLN A 231 2.19 -3.08 11.00
CA GLN A 231 1.09 -2.35 10.33
C GLN A 231 1.49 -1.99 8.90
N PHE A 232 2.75 -1.61 8.70
CA PHE A 232 3.37 -1.49 7.38
C PHE A 232 4.84 -1.88 7.50
N SER A 233 5.26 -2.94 6.82
CA SER A 233 6.57 -3.54 7.08
C SER A 233 7.71 -2.68 6.58
N LEU A 234 8.86 -2.82 7.25
CA LEU A 234 10.10 -2.16 6.88
C LEU A 234 10.52 -2.51 5.44
N ALA A 235 10.39 -3.79 5.04
CA ALA A 235 10.71 -4.24 3.69
C ALA A 235 9.79 -3.62 2.63
N LEU A 236 8.49 -3.48 2.91
CA LEU A 236 7.55 -2.85 1.99
C LEU A 236 7.81 -1.34 1.87
N MET A 237 8.11 -0.67 2.99
CA MET A 237 8.53 0.74 2.94
C MET A 237 9.80 0.90 2.10
N LEU A 238 10.83 0.06 2.32
CA LEU A 238 12.04 0.12 1.50
C LEU A 238 11.75 -0.08 0.01
N LYS A 239 10.86 -1.03 -0.33
CA LYS A 239 10.43 -1.26 -1.71
C LYS A 239 9.82 0.02 -2.32
N ASP A 240 8.96 0.71 -1.59
CA ASP A 240 8.36 1.96 -2.04
C ASP A 240 9.39 3.09 -2.17
N LEU A 241 10.35 3.21 -1.25
CA LEU A 241 11.43 4.20 -1.36
C LEU A 241 12.35 3.92 -2.56
N LYS A 242 12.60 2.64 -2.89
CA LYS A 242 13.33 2.25 -4.10
C LYS A 242 12.57 2.64 -5.37
N LEU A 243 11.26 2.40 -5.41
CA LEU A 243 10.41 2.84 -6.52
C LEU A 243 10.39 4.37 -6.66
N GLY A 244 10.28 5.09 -5.54
CA GLY A 244 10.35 6.55 -5.52
C GLY A 244 11.68 7.09 -6.05
N SER A 245 12.79 6.44 -5.70
CA SER A 245 14.14 6.78 -6.17
C SER A 245 14.28 6.60 -7.68
N VAL A 246 13.84 5.45 -8.22
CA VAL A 246 13.81 5.20 -9.68
C VAL A 246 12.93 6.22 -10.40
N LEU A 247 11.77 6.56 -9.83
CA LEU A 247 10.87 7.58 -10.36
C LEU A 247 11.56 8.95 -10.42
N SER A 248 12.22 9.39 -9.34
CA SER A 248 12.90 10.69 -9.32
C SER A 248 14.07 10.76 -10.28
N ASP A 249 14.83 9.67 -10.41
CA ASP A 249 15.94 9.58 -11.37
C ASP A 249 15.45 9.73 -12.82
N GLY A 250 14.35 9.03 -13.15
CA GLY A 250 13.73 9.13 -14.47
C GLY A 250 13.22 10.53 -14.83
N MET A 251 12.96 11.38 -13.82
CA MET A 251 12.54 12.78 -14.01
C MET A 251 13.67 13.79 -13.77
N SER A 252 14.90 13.32 -13.47
CA SER A 252 16.03 14.18 -13.10
C SER A 252 15.74 15.11 -11.91
N VAL A 253 14.95 14.66 -10.93
CA VAL A 253 14.63 15.40 -9.71
C VAL A 253 15.62 15.00 -8.60
N PRO A 254 16.43 15.94 -8.06
CA PRO A 254 17.31 15.63 -6.94
C PRO A 254 16.52 15.32 -5.65
N THR A 255 16.78 14.17 -5.03
CA THR A 255 16.02 13.68 -3.85
C THR A 255 16.91 13.25 -2.67
N PRO A 256 17.80 14.13 -2.15
CA PRO A 256 18.80 13.74 -1.14
C PRO A 256 18.19 13.11 0.13
N MET A 257 17.06 13.62 0.62
CA MET A 257 16.39 13.08 1.80
C MET A 257 15.83 11.67 1.58
N LEU A 258 15.29 11.41 0.38
CA LEU A 258 14.79 10.09 -0.01
C LEU A 258 15.93 9.08 -0.05
N GLU A 259 17.07 9.46 -0.64
CA GLU A 259 18.25 8.59 -0.76
C GLU A 259 18.83 8.20 0.61
N VAL A 260 18.89 9.14 1.55
CA VAL A 260 19.29 8.88 2.93
C VAL A 260 18.29 7.96 3.62
N ALA A 261 16.98 8.27 3.54
CA ALA A 261 15.95 7.42 4.14
C ALA A 261 16.00 5.99 3.58
N LYS A 262 16.09 5.84 2.25
CA LYS A 262 16.24 4.55 1.56
C LYS A 262 17.43 3.76 2.11
N SER A 263 18.58 4.42 2.29
CA SER A 263 19.79 3.80 2.85
C SER A 263 19.59 3.31 4.29
N LEU A 264 18.91 4.11 5.13
CA LEU A 264 18.59 3.73 6.52
C LEU A 264 17.66 2.52 6.58
N PHE A 265 16.59 2.53 5.78
CA PHE A 265 15.67 1.40 5.66
C PHE A 265 16.39 0.14 5.12
N GLN A 266 17.34 0.29 4.20
CA GLN A 266 18.17 -0.81 3.72
C GLN A 266 19.08 -1.39 4.81
N ALA A 267 19.64 -0.55 5.68
CA ALA A 267 20.40 -1.01 6.85
C ALA A 267 19.52 -1.83 7.81
N GLY A 268 18.29 -1.38 8.07
CA GLY A 268 17.31 -2.13 8.87
C GLY A 268 16.97 -3.49 8.27
N GLN A 269 16.74 -3.55 6.95
CA GLN A 269 16.48 -4.82 6.27
C GLN A 269 17.69 -5.76 6.35
N ALA A 270 18.91 -5.26 6.15
CA ALA A 270 20.14 -6.06 6.24
C ALA A 270 20.36 -6.66 7.64
N LYS A 271 19.80 -6.04 8.68
CA LYS A 271 19.78 -6.55 10.06
C LYS A 271 18.64 -7.54 10.36
N GLY A 272 17.81 -7.86 9.37
CA GLY A 272 16.73 -8.84 9.49
C GLY A 272 15.39 -8.27 9.95
N TYR A 273 15.23 -6.94 10.02
CA TYR A 273 13.99 -6.31 10.50
C TYR A 273 12.92 -6.11 9.41
N GLY A 274 13.09 -6.75 8.24
CA GLY A 274 12.24 -6.52 7.06
C GLY A 274 10.76 -6.82 7.27
N GLU A 275 10.44 -7.89 8.01
CA GLU A 275 9.06 -8.34 8.27
C GLU A 275 8.40 -7.61 9.46
N GLU A 276 9.17 -6.83 10.21
CA GLU A 276 8.67 -6.01 11.31
C GLU A 276 8.08 -4.70 10.77
N ASP A 277 7.34 -3.97 11.62
CA ASP A 277 6.86 -2.64 11.27
C ASP A 277 8.02 -1.70 10.90
N LEU A 278 7.78 -0.71 10.03
CA LEU A 278 8.77 0.30 9.67
C LEU A 278 9.40 1.01 10.89
N ALA A 279 8.69 1.06 12.02
CA ALA A 279 9.22 1.54 13.29
C ALA A 279 10.47 0.77 13.78
N ALA A 280 10.68 -0.47 13.33
CA ALA A 280 11.83 -1.30 13.67
C ALA A 280 13.16 -0.71 13.17
N LEU A 281 13.14 0.31 12.31
CA LEU A 281 14.31 1.14 12.03
C LEU A 281 14.93 1.72 13.32
N ALA A 282 14.13 1.93 14.38
CA ALA A 282 14.62 2.34 15.69
C ALA A 282 15.69 1.40 16.25
N LYS A 283 15.58 0.09 16.03
CA LYS A 283 16.57 -0.89 16.50
C LYS A 283 17.97 -0.63 15.93
N VAL A 284 18.05 -0.12 14.70
CA VAL A 284 19.32 0.26 14.06
C VAL A 284 19.97 1.42 14.83
N TYR A 285 19.18 2.44 15.15
CA TYR A 285 19.64 3.59 15.93
C TYR A 285 20.01 3.19 17.36
N GLU A 286 19.20 2.37 18.01
CA GLU A 286 19.46 1.86 19.36
C GLU A 286 20.82 1.14 19.45
N GLU A 287 21.17 0.36 18.43
CA GLU A 287 22.47 -0.29 18.33
C GLU A 287 23.60 0.74 18.17
N TRP A 288 23.45 1.71 17.26
CA TRP A 288 24.45 2.76 17.06
C TRP A 288 24.70 3.61 18.30
N ILE A 289 23.65 3.93 19.06
CA ILE A 289 23.78 4.76 20.27
C ILE A 289 24.04 3.93 21.53
N GLY A 290 23.95 2.60 21.46
CA GLY A 290 24.12 1.67 22.58
C GLY A 290 23.06 1.83 23.67
N LYS A 291 21.84 2.24 23.31
CA LYS A 291 20.76 2.54 24.27
C LYS A 291 19.39 2.36 23.60
N LYS A 292 18.43 1.82 24.35
CA LYS A 292 17.02 1.79 23.94
C LYS A 292 16.42 3.19 23.87
N ILE A 293 15.59 3.41 22.86
CA ILE A 293 14.75 4.60 22.74
C ILE A 293 13.54 4.45 23.65
#